data_AF-A0A9P6R6Q0-F1
#
_entry.id   AF-A0A9P6R6Q0-F1
#
_cell.length_a   1.000
_cell.length_b   1.000
_cell.length_c   1.000
_cell.angle_alpha   90.00
_cell.angle_beta   90.00
_cell.angle_gamma   90.00
#
_symmetry.space_group_name_H-M   'P 1'
#
loop_
_entity.id
_entity.type
_entity.pdbx_description
1 polymer ?
#
loop_
_entity_poly.entity_id
_entity_poly.type
_entity_poly.pdbx_seq_one_letter_code
_entity_poly.pdbx_strand_id
1 'polypeptide(L)'
;MDAVQVKARYYIAQLDKELNKVPQLVQFEAATGVPKTYVALGAGSFVFLMIFFNFAGQLFSNLLGFVYPAYRSFKALESPEKEDDKQWLTYWTVYGFVSIIESFTDVLLYWFPFYFFLKTVFLLWLMIPSFNGAVTIYNRILRPFLVQHKAEIDSSYHNLKAKVSAVASELDGSATASH
;
A
#
# COMPACT_ATOMS: atom_id res chain seq x y z
N MET A 1 -5.65 -6.43 38.06
CA MET A 1 -6.40 -6.08 36.83
C MET A 1 -6.16 -4.63 36.40
N ASP A 2 -5.51 -3.82 37.23
CA ASP A 2 -5.31 -2.37 37.02
C ASP A 2 -4.32 -2.04 35.90
N ALA A 3 -3.26 -2.82 35.72
CA ALA A 3 -2.26 -2.58 34.68
C ALA A 3 -2.85 -2.61 33.26
N VAL A 4 -3.83 -3.48 33.01
CA VAL A 4 -4.51 -3.59 31.71
C VAL A 4 -5.44 -2.40 31.50
N GLN A 5 -6.21 -2.01 32.52
CA GLN A 5 -7.10 -0.85 32.44
C GLN A 5 -6.32 0.46 32.28
N VAL A 6 -5.18 0.60 32.95
CA VAL A 6 -4.28 1.76 32.82
C VAL A 6 -3.73 1.85 31.39
N LYS A 7 -3.23 0.74 30.83
CA LYS A 7 -2.78 0.71 29.42
C LYS A 7 -3.92 1.03 28.46
N ALA A 8 -5.11 0.45 28.65
CA ALA A 8 -6.26 0.72 27.80
C ALA A 8 -6.65 2.21 27.83
N ARG A 9 -6.73 2.82 29.01
CA ARG A 9 -7.01 4.26 29.15
C ARG A 9 -5.92 5.12 28.53
N TYR A 10 -4.66 4.70 28.64
CA TYR A 10 -3.54 5.36 27.99
C TYR A 10 -3.70 5.39 26.45
N TYR A 11 -3.98 4.25 25.82
CA TYR A 11 -4.21 4.18 24.37
C TYR A 11 -5.47 4.95 23.94
N ILE A 12 -6.55 4.89 24.72
CA ILE A 12 -7.77 5.68 24.45
C ILE A 12 -7.48 7.18 24.50
N ALA A 13 -6.76 7.65 25.52
CA ALA A 13 -6.40 9.07 25.64
C ALA A 13 -5.47 9.52 24.50
N GLN A 14 -4.53 8.67 24.10
CA GLN A 14 -3.66 8.95 22.96
C GLN A 14 -4.44 9.01 21.65
N LEU A 15 -5.37 8.08 21.44
CA LEU A 15 -6.24 8.07 20.27
C LEU A 15 -7.13 9.31 20.24
N ASP A 16 -7.72 9.70 21.37
CA ASP A 16 -8.53 10.93 21.46
C ASP A 16 -7.72 12.16 21.05
N LYS A 17 -6.47 12.27 21.53
CA LYS A 17 -5.55 13.35 21.16
C LYS A 17 -5.26 13.40 19.66
N GLU A 18 -5.08 12.25 19.01
CA GLU A 18 -4.86 12.18 17.56
C GLU A 18 -6.15 12.51 16.78
N LEU A 19 -7.31 12.02 17.22
CA LEU A 19 -8.59 12.31 16.59
C LEU A 19 -9.00 13.78 16.72
N ASN A 20 -8.59 14.46 17.80
CA ASN A 20 -8.80 15.91 17.96
C ASN A 20 -8.09 16.74 16.88
N LYS A 21 -7.09 16.19 16.17
CA LYS A 21 -6.44 16.87 15.04
C LYS A 21 -7.29 16.89 13.78
N VAL A 22 -8.40 16.15 13.76
CA VAL A 22 -9.33 16.06 12.62
C VAL A 22 -10.60 16.87 12.95
N PRO A 23 -10.75 18.09 12.42
CA PRO A 23 -11.87 18.98 12.77
C PRO A 23 -13.25 18.37 12.48
N GLN A 24 -13.33 17.52 11.45
CA GLN A 24 -14.55 16.83 11.04
C GLN A 24 -15.07 15.87 12.11
N LEU A 25 -14.17 15.18 12.83
CA LEU A 25 -14.55 14.23 13.87
C LEU A 25 -15.00 14.94 15.15
N VAL A 26 -14.41 16.10 15.45
CA VAL A 26 -14.79 16.94 16.59
C VAL A 26 -16.17 17.55 16.36
N GLN A 27 -16.47 18.02 15.14
CA GLN A 27 -17.80 18.52 14.78
C GLN A 27 -18.85 17.40 14.82
N PHE A 28 -18.48 16.19 14.39
CA PHE A 28 -19.34 15.02 14.43
C PHE A 28 -19.65 14.57 15.88
N GLU A 29 -18.65 14.58 16.76
CA GLU A 29 -18.83 14.34 18.20
C GLU A 29 -19.76 15.39 18.83
N ALA A 30 -19.58 16.67 18.50
CA ALA A 30 -20.43 17.76 18.99
C ALA A 30 -21.89 17.63 18.53
N ALA A 31 -22.13 17.10 17.33
CA ALA A 31 -23.46 16.91 16.76
C ALA A 31 -24.17 15.64 17.28
N THR A 32 -23.43 14.55 17.50
CA THR A 32 -24.00 13.24 17.85
C THR A 32 -23.93 12.90 19.34
N GLY A 33 -23.07 13.59 20.10
CA GLY A 33 -22.82 13.33 21.52
C GLY A 33 -22.05 12.03 21.79
N VAL A 34 -21.62 11.31 20.75
CA VAL A 34 -20.87 10.06 20.88
C VAL A 34 -19.37 10.36 20.86
N PRO A 35 -18.55 9.85 21.80
CA PRO A 35 -17.13 10.13 21.80
C PRO A 35 -16.46 9.57 20.55
N LYS A 36 -15.69 10.42 19.85
CA LYS A 36 -14.99 10.10 18.60
C LYS A 36 -14.07 8.87 18.70
N THR A 37 -13.52 8.60 19.88
CA THR A 37 -12.71 7.41 20.16
C THR A 37 -13.50 6.12 19.99
N TYR A 38 -14.74 6.04 20.49
CA TYR A 38 -15.57 4.86 20.29
C TYR A 38 -16.03 4.71 18.84
N VAL A 39 -16.28 5.82 18.15
CA VAL A 39 -16.60 5.80 16.71
C VAL A 39 -15.43 5.24 15.90
N ALA A 40 -14.21 5.71 16.16
CA ALA A 40 -13.01 5.23 15.48
C ALA A 40 -12.71 3.75 15.79
N LEU A 41 -12.84 3.33 17.05
CA LEU A 41 -12.66 1.93 17.45
C LEU A 41 -13.74 1.03 16.86
N GLY A 42 -14.99 1.49 16.82
CA GLY A 42 -16.11 0.79 16.20
C GLY A 42 -15.91 0.63 14.70
N ALA A 43 -15.54 1.69 13.99
CA ALA A 43 -15.24 1.65 12.56
C ALA A 43 -14.04 0.72 12.26
N GLY A 44 -12.97 0.80 13.05
CA GLY A 44 -11.82 -0.10 12.91
C GLY A 44 -12.18 -1.56 13.16
N SER A 45 -12.99 -1.83 14.19
CA SER A 45 -13.48 -3.19 14.48
C SER A 45 -14.42 -3.70 13.39
N PHE A 46 -15.28 -2.85 12.84
CA PHE A 46 -16.17 -3.17 11.74
C PHE A 46 -15.37 -3.55 10.48
N VAL A 47 -14.38 -2.74 10.10
CA VAL A 47 -13.46 -3.05 8.98
C VAL A 47 -12.71 -4.36 9.24
N PHE A 48 -12.17 -4.56 10.43
CA PHE A 48 -11.50 -5.80 10.82
C PHE A 48 -12.43 -7.01 10.65
N LEU A 49 -13.67 -6.94 11.13
CA LEU A 49 -14.64 -8.01 11.00
C LEU A 49 -15.02 -8.25 9.53
N MET A 50 -15.19 -7.20 8.72
CA MET A 50 -15.46 -7.35 7.28
C MET A 50 -14.32 -8.03 6.52
N ILE A 51 -13.07 -7.78 6.92
CA ILE A 51 -11.89 -8.45 6.39
C ILE A 51 -11.84 -9.90 6.88
N PHE A 52 -12.04 -10.12 8.18
CA PHE A 52 -11.97 -11.44 8.82
C PHE A 52 -13.02 -12.41 8.28
N PHE A 53 -14.26 -11.94 8.08
CA PHE A 53 -15.35 -12.73 7.49
C PHE A 53 -15.37 -12.71 5.96
N ASN A 54 -14.38 -12.08 5.32
CA ASN A 54 -14.19 -12.12 3.88
C ASN A 54 -15.38 -11.53 3.07
N PHE A 55 -16.20 -10.69 3.69
CA PHE A 55 -17.35 -10.07 3.01
C PHE A 55 -16.93 -8.88 2.14
N ALA A 56 -15.90 -8.14 2.57
CA ALA A 56 -15.32 -7.03 1.80
C ALA A 56 -13.79 -6.96 1.96
N GLY A 57 -13.15 -8.08 2.31
CA GLY A 57 -11.73 -8.14 2.66
C GLY A 57 -10.82 -7.64 1.53
N GLN A 58 -11.11 -8.00 0.29
CA GLN A 58 -10.34 -7.56 -0.88
C GLN A 58 -10.36 -6.03 -1.05
N LEU A 59 -11.53 -5.41 -0.95
CA LEU A 59 -11.68 -3.97 -1.12
C LEU A 59 -10.94 -3.20 -0.02
N PHE A 60 -11.17 -3.55 1.25
CA PHE A 60 -10.53 -2.86 2.37
C PHE A 60 -9.03 -3.11 2.45
N SER A 61 -8.57 -4.33 2.16
CA SER A 61 -7.15 -4.67 2.10
C SER A 61 -6.43 -3.86 1.01
N ASN A 62 -7.01 -3.78 -0.20
CA ASN A 62 -6.42 -3.04 -1.30
C ASN A 62 -6.45 -1.52 -1.05
N LEU A 63 -7.55 -0.99 -0.49
CA LEU A 63 -7.63 0.41 -0.11
C LEU A 63 -6.60 0.77 0.95
N LEU A 64 -6.44 -0.05 1.99
CA LEU A 64 -5.41 0.19 3.01
C LEU A 64 -3.99 0.08 2.43
N GLY A 65 -3.73 -0.93 1.61
CA GLY A 65 -2.44 -1.15 0.94
C GLY A 65 -2.08 -0.08 -0.09
N PHE A 66 -3.05 0.68 -0.59
CA PHE A 66 -2.83 1.72 -1.59
C PHE A 66 -2.93 3.13 -1.01
N VAL A 67 -4.02 3.45 -0.30
CA VAL A 67 -4.36 4.82 0.12
C VAL A 67 -3.41 5.33 1.19
N TYR A 68 -3.06 4.51 2.19
CA TYR A 68 -2.18 4.95 3.26
C TYR A 68 -0.74 5.24 2.76
N PRO A 69 -0.09 4.33 2.01
CA PRO A 69 1.21 4.60 1.41
C PRO A 69 1.17 5.73 0.38
N ALA A 70 0.08 5.88 -0.39
CA ALA A 70 -0.07 6.99 -1.33
C ALA A 70 -0.10 8.34 -0.61
N TYR A 71 -0.87 8.47 0.47
CA TYR A 71 -0.90 9.68 1.28
C TYR A 71 0.48 9.99 1.90
N ARG A 72 1.16 8.97 2.43
CA ARG A 72 2.49 9.15 2.99
C ARG A 72 3.54 9.48 1.93
N SER A 73 3.42 8.93 0.73
CA SER A 73 4.27 9.26 -0.43
C SER A 73 4.04 10.72 -0.84
N PHE A 74 2.79 11.18 -0.91
CA PHE A 74 2.47 12.59 -1.16
C PHE A 74 3.12 13.51 -0.13
N LYS A 75 3.00 13.17 1.15
CA LYS A 75 3.63 13.95 2.22
C LYS A 75 5.16 13.92 2.16
N ALA A 76 5.75 12.79 1.75
CA ALA A 76 7.19 12.67 1.54
C ALA A 76 7.68 13.55 0.37
N LEU A 77 6.91 13.62 -0.72
CA LEU A 77 7.21 14.48 -1.87
C LEU A 77 7.19 15.98 -1.53
N GLU A 78 6.41 16.39 -0.53
CA GLU A 78 6.39 17.77 -0.02
C GLU A 78 7.49 18.03 1.03
N SER A 79 8.17 16.99 1.52
CA SER A 79 9.25 17.10 2.50
C SER A 79 10.61 17.28 1.81
N PRO A 80 11.51 18.14 2.33
CA PRO A 80 12.88 18.26 1.80
C PRO A 80 13.79 17.06 2.11
N GLU A 81 13.36 16.11 2.95
CA GLU A 81 14.16 14.96 3.36
C GLU A 81 14.08 13.78 2.37
N LYS A 82 15.24 13.39 1.81
CA LYS A 82 15.35 12.33 0.77
C LYS A 82 15.26 10.89 1.28
N GLU A 83 15.24 10.66 2.59
CA GLU A 83 15.19 9.28 3.13
C GLU A 83 13.79 8.67 3.05
N ASP A 84 12.74 9.49 3.18
CA ASP A 84 11.35 9.05 3.05
C ASP A 84 11.07 8.50 1.64
N ASP A 85 11.61 9.14 0.60
CA ASP A 85 11.44 8.72 -0.80
C ASP A 85 11.91 7.30 -1.07
N LYS A 86 13.08 6.93 -0.53
CA LYS A 86 13.65 5.58 -0.71
C LYS A 86 12.78 4.51 -0.05
N GLN A 87 12.21 4.81 1.11
CA GLN A 87 11.33 3.89 1.82
C GLN A 87 10.05 3.63 1.02
N TRP A 88 9.39 4.69 0.54
CA TRP A 88 8.15 4.54 -0.23
C TRP A 88 8.40 3.89 -1.59
N LEU A 89 9.48 4.22 -2.28
CA LEU A 89 9.84 3.56 -3.54
C LEU A 89 10.14 2.06 -3.36
N THR A 90 10.81 1.70 -2.26
CA THR A 90 11.03 0.30 -1.90
C THR A 90 9.71 -0.41 -1.62
N TYR A 91 8.80 0.24 -0.87
CA TYR A 91 7.47 -0.28 -0.63
C TYR A 91 6.71 -0.54 -1.94
N TRP A 92 6.63 0.45 -2.84
CA TRP A 92 5.93 0.31 -4.12
C TRP A 92 6.52 -0.77 -5.01
N THR A 93 7.85 -0.91 -5.01
CA THR A 93 8.53 -1.99 -5.73
C THR A 93 8.08 -3.35 -5.20
N VAL A 94 8.19 -3.58 -3.88
CA VAL A 94 7.80 -4.86 -3.27
C VAL A 94 6.30 -5.11 -3.45
N TYR A 95 5.47 -4.08 -3.25
CA TYR A 95 4.02 -4.15 -3.42
C TYR A 95 3.62 -4.55 -4.85
N GLY A 96 4.31 -4.04 -5.88
CA GLY A 96 4.07 -4.43 -7.27
C GLY A 96 4.32 -5.92 -7.52
N PHE A 97 5.44 -6.46 -7.04
CA PHE A 97 5.73 -7.89 -7.16
C PHE A 97 4.74 -8.76 -6.36
N VAL A 98 4.40 -8.33 -5.15
CA VAL A 98 3.40 -9.01 -4.32
C VAL A 98 2.03 -8.99 -5.01
N SER A 99 1.61 -7.87 -5.59
CA SER A 99 0.31 -7.75 -6.29
C SER A 99 0.20 -8.72 -7.48
N ILE A 100 1.30 -8.96 -8.19
CA ILE A 100 1.33 -9.94 -9.29
C ILE A 100 1.14 -11.35 -8.72
N ILE A 101 1.90 -11.73 -7.69
CA ILE A 101 1.78 -13.04 -7.03
C ILE A 101 0.38 -13.23 -6.42
N GLU A 102 -0.15 -12.17 -5.81
CA GLU A 102 -1.49 -12.13 -5.25
C GLU A 102 -2.55 -12.33 -6.32
N SER A 103 -2.37 -11.83 -7.55
CA SER A 103 -3.35 -12.07 -8.62
C SER A 103 -3.52 -13.56 -8.93
N PHE A 104 -2.45 -14.35 -8.83
CA PHE A 104 -2.51 -15.82 -8.96
C PHE A 104 -3.06 -16.49 -7.69
N THR A 105 -2.68 -15.97 -6.53
CA THR A 105 -3.06 -16.54 -5.24
C THR A 105 -4.52 -16.26 -4.90
N ASP A 106 -5.05 -15.09 -5.26
CA ASP A 106 -6.46 -14.71 -5.16
C ASP A 106 -7.32 -15.66 -5.99
N VAL A 107 -6.87 -16.11 -7.18
CA VAL A 107 -7.60 -17.08 -8.02
C VAL A 107 -7.55 -18.50 -7.42
N LEU A 108 -6.41 -18.92 -6.86
CA LEU A 108 -6.21 -20.27 -6.34
C LEU A 108 -6.78 -20.47 -4.93
N LEU A 109 -6.73 -19.44 -4.08
CA LEU A 109 -7.08 -19.48 -2.66
C LEU A 109 -8.34 -18.69 -2.29
N TYR A 110 -9.10 -18.18 -3.28
CA TYR A 110 -10.35 -17.43 -3.03
C TYR A 110 -11.35 -18.19 -2.14
N TRP A 111 -11.37 -19.52 -2.27
CA TRP A 111 -12.27 -20.41 -1.54
C TRP A 111 -11.78 -20.76 -0.13
N PHE A 112 -10.54 -20.41 0.23
CA PHE A 112 -9.95 -20.72 1.53
C PHE A 112 -10.38 -19.68 2.59
N PRO A 113 -11.04 -20.09 3.69
CA PRO A 113 -11.41 -19.17 4.76
C PRO A 113 -10.16 -18.59 5.43
N PHE A 114 -10.18 -17.30 5.78
CA PHE A 114 -9.07 -16.51 6.36
C PHE A 114 -7.93 -16.08 5.42
N TYR A 115 -8.01 -16.36 4.11
CA TYR A 115 -6.97 -15.92 3.15
C TYR A 115 -6.74 -14.40 3.18
N PHE A 116 -7.80 -13.60 3.11
CA PHE A 116 -7.68 -12.13 3.11
C PHE A 116 -7.17 -11.57 4.43
N PHE A 117 -7.45 -12.25 5.56
CA PHE A 117 -6.87 -11.88 6.84
C PHE A 117 -5.35 -12.05 6.83
N LEU A 118 -4.86 -13.22 6.37
CA LEU A 118 -3.41 -13.48 6.24
C LEU A 118 -2.75 -12.51 5.26
N LYS A 119 -3.41 -12.20 4.14
CA LYS A 119 -2.98 -11.20 3.16
C LYS A 119 -2.82 -9.82 3.80
N THR A 120 -3.83 -9.34 4.52
CA THR A 120 -3.76 -8.04 5.21
C THR A 120 -2.64 -8.02 6.26
N VAL A 121 -2.47 -9.10 7.04
CA VAL A 121 -1.35 -9.20 8.01
C VAL A 121 0.01 -9.13 7.31
N PHE A 122 0.17 -9.81 6.17
CA PHE A 122 1.39 -9.78 5.37
C PHE A 122 1.67 -8.38 4.80
N LEU A 123 0.66 -7.69 4.26
CA LEU A 123 0.79 -6.32 3.78
C LEU A 123 1.14 -5.33 4.90
N LEU A 124 0.54 -5.48 6.08
CA LEU A 124 0.88 -4.67 7.25
C LEU A 124 2.33 -4.90 7.68
N TRP A 125 2.81 -6.15 7.66
CA TRP A 125 4.20 -6.48 7.96
C TRP A 125 5.19 -5.85 6.97
N LEU A 126 4.82 -5.76 5.69
CA LEU A 126 5.59 -5.04 4.67
C LEU A 126 5.63 -3.53 4.91
N MET A 127 4.52 -2.95 5.35
CA MET A 127 4.33 -1.51 5.49
C MET A 127 5.00 -0.93 6.74
N ILE A 128 5.12 -1.69 7.82
CA ILE A 128 5.65 -1.19 9.09
C ILE A 128 7.19 -1.10 9.01
N PRO A 129 7.79 0.12 9.04
CA PRO A 129 9.24 0.29 8.91
C PRO A 129 10.02 -0.37 10.04
N SER A 130 9.47 -0.44 11.26
CA SER A 130 10.12 -1.06 12.40
C SER A 130 10.42 -2.55 12.21
N PHE A 131 9.68 -3.25 11.35
CA PHE A 131 9.89 -4.67 11.07
C PHE A 131 10.78 -4.92 9.85
N ASN A 132 11.12 -3.89 9.06
CA ASN A 132 11.95 -4.01 7.85
C ASN A 132 11.53 -5.15 6.90
N GLY A 133 10.23 -5.49 6.86
CA GLY A 133 9.72 -6.63 6.07
C GLY A 133 9.97 -6.45 4.58
N ALA A 134 9.67 -5.26 4.05
CA ALA A 134 9.93 -4.91 2.66
C ALA A 134 11.42 -4.99 2.30
N VAL A 135 12.32 -4.48 3.16
CA VAL A 135 13.77 -4.52 2.97
C VAL A 135 14.29 -5.97 2.96
N THR A 136 13.73 -6.83 3.80
CA THR A 136 14.10 -8.25 3.89
C THR A 136 13.74 -8.99 2.60
N ILE A 137 12.51 -8.82 2.09
CA ILE A 137 12.09 -9.43 0.82
C ILE A 137 12.91 -8.86 -0.34
N TYR A 138 13.12 -7.54 -0.34
CA TYR A 138 13.91 -6.86 -1.36
C TYR A 138 15.31 -7.45 -1.47
N ASN A 139 16.06 -7.51 -0.37
CA ASN A 139 17.45 -7.96 -0.40
C ASN A 139 17.60 -9.47 -0.64
N ARG A 140 16.66 -10.27 -0.15
CA ARG A 140 16.78 -11.74 -0.16
C ARG A 140 16.23 -12.39 -1.43
N ILE A 141 15.17 -11.84 -2.01
CA ILE A 141 14.44 -12.46 -3.13
C ILE A 141 14.51 -11.58 -4.37
N LEU A 142 14.10 -10.31 -4.25
CA LEU A 142 13.94 -9.44 -5.42
C LEU A 142 15.28 -9.00 -6.01
N ARG A 143 16.24 -8.60 -5.18
CA ARG A 143 17.56 -8.13 -5.61
C ARG A 143 18.32 -9.14 -6.48
N PRO A 144 18.51 -10.41 -6.09
CA PRO A 144 19.20 -11.38 -6.94
C PRO A 144 18.45 -11.63 -8.26
N PHE A 145 17.11 -11.70 -8.22
CA PHE A 145 16.30 -11.89 -9.42
C PHE A 145 16.40 -10.69 -10.38
N LEU A 146 16.27 -9.46 -9.86
CA LEU A 146 16.35 -8.21 -10.63
C LEU A 146 17.73 -7.98 -11.22
N VAL A 147 18.81 -8.23 -10.46
CA VAL A 147 20.18 -8.04 -10.95
C VAL A 147 20.51 -9.05 -12.04
N GLN A 148 20.05 -10.29 -11.91
CA GLN A 148 20.28 -11.33 -12.92
C GLN A 148 19.58 -11.03 -14.26
N HIS A 149 18.38 -10.44 -14.22
CA HIS A 149 17.60 -10.13 -15.43
C HIS A 149 17.75 -8.68 -15.90
N LYS A 150 18.51 -7.84 -15.20
CA LYS A 150 18.68 -6.43 -15.54
C LYS A 150 19.21 -6.22 -16.96
N ALA A 151 20.19 -7.02 -17.38
CA ALA A 151 20.77 -6.94 -18.72
C ALA A 151 19.75 -7.29 -19.82
N GLU A 152 18.93 -8.31 -19.61
CA GLU A 152 17.87 -8.70 -20.56
C GLU A 152 16.74 -7.67 -20.61
N ILE A 153 16.32 -7.14 -19.46
CA ILE A 153 15.28 -6.11 -19.37
C ILE A 153 15.75 -4.82 -20.06
N ASP A 154 16.96 -4.35 -19.78
CA ASP A 154 17.52 -3.14 -20.38
C ASP A 154 17.67 -3.32 -21.90
N SER A 155 18.16 -4.48 -22.37
CA SER A 155 18.27 -4.77 -23.81
C SER A 155 16.91 -4.81 -24.52
N SER A 156 15.89 -5.39 -23.87
CA SER A 156 14.53 -5.48 -24.41
C SER A 156 13.89 -4.09 -24.51
N TYR A 157 14.10 -3.25 -23.49
CA TYR A 157 13.64 -1.86 -23.49
C TYR A 157 14.28 -1.05 -24.63
N HIS A 158 15.59 -1.18 -24.82
CA HIS A 158 16.30 -0.51 -25.92
C HIS A 158 15.80 -0.95 -27.29
N ASN A 159 15.59 -2.26 -27.49
CA ASN A 159 15.04 -2.80 -28.73
C ASN A 159 13.60 -2.32 -28.99
N LEU A 160 12.76 -2.27 -27.95
CA LEU A 160 11.40 -1.80 -28.06
C LEU A 160 11.35 -0.31 -28.41
N LYS A 161 12.15 0.51 -27.73
CA LYS A 161 12.27 1.94 -28.03
C LYS A 161 12.74 2.19 -29.46
N ALA A 162 13.75 1.44 -29.92
CA ALA A 162 14.27 1.53 -31.28
C ALA A 162 13.20 1.18 -32.33
N LYS A 163 12.42 0.11 -32.11
CA LYS A 163 11.29 -0.27 -32.99
C LYS A 163 10.20 0.79 -33.00
N VAL A 164 9.82 1.32 -31.84
CA VAL A 164 8.80 2.38 -31.74
C VAL A 164 9.26 3.65 -32.45
N SER A 165 10.52 4.05 -32.30
CA SER A 165 11.05 5.22 -33.02
C SER A 165 11.15 5.01 -34.53
N ALA A 166 11.49 3.79 -34.97
CA ALA A 166 11.52 3.46 -36.39
C ALA A 166 10.12 3.54 -37.01
N VAL A 167 9.11 2.93 -36.36
CA VAL A 167 7.72 3.00 -36.81
C VAL A 167 7.20 4.45 -36.80
N ALA A 168 7.52 5.24 -35.76
CA ALA A 168 7.14 6.65 -35.72
C ALA A 168 7.76 7.45 -36.89
N SER A 169 9.04 7.20 -37.21
CA SER A 169 9.70 7.87 -38.34
C SER A 169 9.18 7.43 -39.70
N GLU A 170 8.76 6.17 -39.87
CA GLU A 170 8.12 5.69 -41.09
C GLU A 170 6.74 6.32 -41.28
N LEU A 171 5.97 6.49 -40.20
CA LEU A 171 4.67 7.15 -40.24
C LEU A 171 4.79 8.64 -40.60
N ASP A 172 5.72 9.37 -39.98
CA ASP A 172 5.98 10.78 -40.32
C ASP A 172 6.54 10.96 -41.75
N GLY A 173 7.41 10.05 -42.20
CA GLY A 173 7.93 10.03 -43.57
C GLY A 173 6.85 9.70 -44.61
N SER A 174 5.92 8.80 -44.29
CA SER A 174 4.80 8.47 -45.16
C SER A 174 3.76 9.60 -45.26
N ALA A 175 3.54 10.34 -44.17
CA ALA A 175 2.61 11.47 -44.13
C ALA A 175 3.16 12.72 -44.85
N THR A 176 4.48 12.91 -44.86
CA THR A 176 5.15 14.01 -45.58
C THR A 176 5.34 13.73 -47.07
N ALA A 177 5.38 12.46 -47.49
CA ALA A 177 5.47 12.06 -48.91
C ALA A 177 4.11 12.04 -49.65
N SER A 178 2.98 12.17 -48.94
CA SER A 178 1.63 12.16 -49.50
C SER A 178 1.01 13.55 -49.74
N HIS A 179 1.79 14.63 -49.61
CA HIS A 179 1.41 16.01 -49.93
C HIS A 179 2.30 16.58 -51.03
#